data_AF-A0A150ST11-F1
#
_entry.id   AF-A0A150ST11-F1
#
_cell.length_a   1.000
_cell.length_b   1.000
_cell.length_c   1.000
_cell.angle_alpha   90.00
_cell.angle_beta   90.00
_cell.angle_gamma   90.00
#
_symmetry.space_group_name_H-M   'P 1'
#
loop_
_entity.id
_entity.type
_entity.pdbx_description
1 polymer ?
#
loop_
_entity_poly.entity_id
_entity_poly.type
_entity_poly.pdbx_seq_one_letter_code
_entity_poly.pdbx_strand_id
1 'polypeptide(L)'
;MLALAACGNVVVPAPGSGDTGGGDGQGEAPPVAEYSVQYYPGPDHLLVRKADRELDRCVQLSAITPPLVQTGLDIEAPEGWSAAYVLITDRAADCEGPAGSSRGRKVSVTGATGTLSWEAGPSDYVLCNITVDVTATGRGEPEAHHLFATGLSIGDDCP
;
A
#
# COMPACT_ATOMS: atom_id res chain seq x y z
N MET A 1 36.32 3.17 4.29
CA MET A 1 35.22 3.95 3.70
C MET A 1 34.03 3.01 3.57
N LEU A 2 33.06 3.11 4.49
CA LEU A 2 31.80 2.37 4.37
C LEU A 2 30.92 3.10 3.36
N ALA A 3 30.51 2.40 2.31
CA ALA A 3 29.49 2.89 1.38
C ALA A 3 28.10 2.68 2.02
N LEU A 4 27.33 3.77 2.15
CA LEU A 4 25.92 3.72 2.49
C LEU A 4 25.17 3.00 1.36
N ALA A 5 24.49 1.89 1.68
CA ALA A 5 23.47 1.34 0.79
C ALA A 5 22.21 2.22 0.90
N ALA A 6 21.86 2.87 -0.21
CA ALA A 6 20.63 3.65 -0.32
C ALA A 6 19.43 2.70 -0.39
N CYS A 7 18.45 2.88 0.50
CA CYS A 7 17.12 2.29 0.35
C CYS A 7 16.48 2.88 -0.91
N GLY A 8 16.44 2.09 -2.00
CA GLY A 8 15.81 2.49 -3.24
C GLY A 8 14.29 2.43 -3.12
N ASN A 9 13.62 3.55 -3.31
CA ASN A 9 12.18 3.58 -3.60
C ASN A 9 11.99 2.97 -5.00
N VAL A 10 11.53 1.73 -5.08
CA VAL A 10 11.14 1.12 -6.35
C VAL A 10 9.72 1.57 -6.67
N VAL A 11 9.59 2.46 -7.65
CA VAL A 11 8.33 2.71 -8.35
C VAL A 11 8.30 1.71 -9.50
N VAL A 12 7.45 0.69 -9.42
CA VAL A 12 7.31 -0.33 -10.48
C VAL A 12 6.46 0.27 -11.62
N PRO A 13 6.98 0.41 -12.85
CA PRO A 13 6.15 0.64 -14.02
C PRO A 13 5.53 -0.68 -14.51
N ALA A 14 4.24 -0.66 -14.84
CA ALA A 14 3.53 -1.82 -15.39
C ALA A 14 4.12 -2.28 -16.74
N PRO A 15 4.02 -3.57 -17.09
CA PRO A 15 4.52 -4.10 -18.36
C PRO A 15 3.76 -3.49 -19.55
N GLY A 16 4.51 -2.84 -20.45
CA GLY A 16 3.98 -2.22 -21.65
C GLY A 16 3.59 -3.26 -22.71
N SER A 17 2.33 -3.22 -23.14
CA SER A 17 1.84 -3.95 -24.32
C SER A 17 2.12 -3.14 -25.59
N GLY A 18 2.84 -3.75 -26.54
CA GLY A 18 3.11 -3.19 -27.85
C GLY A 18 1.90 -3.21 -28.79
N ASP A 19 1.50 -2.01 -29.21
CA ASP A 19 1.05 -1.52 -30.53
C ASP A 19 0.13 -2.36 -31.46
N THR A 20 -1.09 -1.85 -31.71
CA THR A 20 -1.56 -1.27 -33.00
C THR A 20 -3.09 -1.31 -33.10
N GLY A 21 -3.74 -0.16 -33.26
CA GLY A 21 -5.16 -0.09 -33.66
C GLY A 21 -5.91 1.11 -33.10
N GLY A 22 -6.17 2.10 -33.95
CA GLY A 22 -6.85 3.35 -33.59
C GLY A 22 -8.30 3.17 -33.13
N GLY A 23 -8.71 4.08 -32.24
CA GLY A 23 -10.08 4.21 -31.77
C GLY A 23 -10.16 5.33 -30.74
N ASP A 24 -10.77 6.45 -31.13
CA ASP A 24 -11.01 7.62 -30.28
C ASP A 24 -11.92 7.23 -29.11
N GLY A 25 -11.32 7.11 -27.93
CA GLY A 25 -12.01 6.79 -26.69
C GLY A 25 -10.98 6.77 -25.58
N GLN A 26 -10.63 7.95 -25.07
CA GLN A 26 -9.82 8.08 -23.87
C GLN A 26 -10.62 7.51 -22.67
N GLY A 27 -10.62 6.18 -22.56
CA GLY A 27 -10.69 5.53 -21.26
C GLY A 27 -9.39 5.88 -20.56
N GLU A 28 -9.46 6.89 -19.69
CA GLU A 28 -8.34 7.30 -18.85
C GLU A 28 -7.83 6.05 -18.12
N ALA A 29 -6.63 5.59 -18.47
CA ALA A 29 -5.94 4.62 -17.62
C ALA A 29 -5.74 5.30 -16.26
N PRO A 30 -6.08 4.65 -15.13
CA PRO A 30 -5.90 5.25 -13.81
C PRO A 30 -4.43 5.70 -13.67
N PRO A 31 -4.18 6.91 -13.14
CA PRO A 31 -2.84 7.49 -13.16
C PRO A 31 -1.84 6.58 -12.45
N VAL A 32 -0.83 6.15 -13.20
CA VAL A 32 0.27 5.30 -12.77
C VAL A 32 1.13 6.04 -11.73
N ALA A 33 0.72 5.99 -10.46
CA ALA A 33 1.50 6.19 -9.23
C ALA A 33 0.58 6.27 -7.99
N GLU A 34 -0.60 5.63 -8.03
CA GLU A 34 -1.55 5.66 -6.92
C GLU A 34 -1.11 4.72 -5.79
N TYR A 35 -0.48 3.58 -6.09
CA TYR A 35 -0.07 2.61 -5.08
C TYR A 35 1.43 2.51 -4.91
N SER A 36 1.88 2.31 -3.66
CA SER A 36 3.25 1.89 -3.36
C SER A 36 3.26 0.88 -2.22
N VAL A 37 4.28 0.01 -2.25
CA VAL A 37 4.51 -1.01 -1.22
C VAL A 37 5.94 -0.93 -0.72
N GLN A 38 6.12 -1.09 0.59
CA GLN A 38 7.43 -1.18 1.23
C GLN A 38 7.42 -2.33 2.21
N TYR A 39 8.52 -3.06 2.28
CA TYR A 39 8.74 -4.09 3.29
C TYR A 39 10.05 -3.85 4.03
N TYR A 40 10.00 -3.99 5.35
CA TYR A 40 11.13 -3.84 6.25
C TYR A 40 11.45 -5.21 6.85
N PRO A 41 12.56 -5.88 6.47
CA PRO A 41 12.89 -7.23 6.91
C PRO A 41 13.41 -7.33 8.36
N GLY A 42 13.42 -6.22 9.11
CA GLY A 42 13.88 -6.18 10.50
C GLY A 42 12.72 -6.46 11.47
N PRO A 43 11.88 -5.45 11.77
CA PRO A 43 10.52 -5.71 12.21
C PRO A 43 9.75 -6.07 10.95
N ASP A 44 9.55 -7.35 10.63
CA ASP A 44 8.83 -7.79 9.44
C ASP A 44 7.52 -7.00 9.30
N HIS A 45 7.56 -6.00 8.42
CA HIS A 45 6.56 -4.94 8.37
C HIS A 45 6.31 -4.58 6.92
N LEU A 46 5.10 -4.85 6.48
CA LEU A 46 4.57 -4.51 5.17
C LEU A 46 3.77 -3.22 5.28
N LEU A 47 4.06 -2.27 4.39
CA LEU A 47 3.36 -1.00 4.29
C LEU A 47 2.81 -0.86 2.86
N VAL A 48 1.49 -0.87 2.73
CA VAL A 48 0.78 -0.62 1.46
C VAL A 48 0.16 0.76 1.51
N ARG A 49 0.28 1.52 0.44
CA ARG A 49 -0.13 2.93 0.39
C ARG A 49 -0.91 3.24 -0.86
N LYS A 50 -1.92 4.11 -0.73
CA LYS A 50 -2.72 4.67 -1.82
C LYS A 50 -2.70 6.20 -1.74
N ALA A 51 -2.23 6.84 -2.80
CA ALA A 51 -2.24 8.28 -3.02
C ALA A 51 -3.41 8.66 -3.94
N ASP A 52 -4.52 9.10 -3.35
CA ASP A 52 -5.66 9.66 -4.07
C ASP A 52 -5.37 11.14 -4.36
N ARG A 53 -4.90 11.43 -5.58
CA ARG A 53 -4.52 12.79 -5.97
C ARG A 53 -5.71 13.68 -6.29
N GLU A 54 -6.87 13.10 -6.60
CA GLU A 54 -8.09 13.87 -6.89
C GLU A 54 -8.64 14.48 -5.61
N LEU A 55 -8.64 13.70 -4.52
CA LEU A 55 -9.09 14.14 -3.20
C LEU A 55 -7.97 14.71 -2.32
N ASP A 56 -6.73 14.72 -2.83
CA ASP A 56 -5.49 15.02 -2.09
C ASP A 56 -5.41 14.23 -0.77
N ARG A 57 -5.56 12.90 -0.84
CA ARG A 57 -5.56 12.01 0.32
C ARG A 57 -4.51 10.93 0.21
N CYS A 58 -3.94 10.54 1.34
CA CYS A 58 -3.07 9.37 1.44
C CYS A 58 -3.66 8.39 2.45
N VAL A 59 -3.82 7.13 2.05
CA VAL A 59 -4.24 6.03 2.92
C VAL A 59 -3.12 5.02 2.99
N GLN A 60 -2.73 4.61 4.19
CA GLN A 60 -1.64 3.68 4.44
C GLN A 60 -2.14 2.54 5.32
N LEU A 61 -1.90 1.30 4.89
CA LEU A 61 -2.12 0.08 5.67
C LEU A 61 -0.77 -0.50 6.07
N SER A 62 -0.58 -0.71 7.37
CA SER A 62 0.56 -1.40 7.93
C SER A 62 0.14 -2.79 8.42
N ALA A 63 0.92 -3.80 8.06
CA ALA A 63 0.83 -5.15 8.60
C ALA A 63 2.20 -5.58 9.13
N ILE A 64 2.22 -6.37 10.21
CA ILE A 64 3.45 -6.78 10.89
C ILE A 64 3.40 -8.24 11.34
N THR A 65 4.57 -8.83 11.55
CA THR A 65 4.78 -10.05 12.32
C THR A 65 5.90 -9.86 13.37
N PRO A 66 5.79 -10.44 14.59
CA PRO A 66 4.65 -11.21 15.11
C PRO A 66 3.39 -10.34 15.27
N PRO A 67 2.19 -10.95 15.28
CA PRO A 67 0.96 -10.19 15.21
C PRO A 67 0.71 -9.39 16.49
N LEU A 68 0.21 -8.16 16.33
CA LEU A 68 -0.29 -7.34 17.43
C LEU A 68 -1.81 -7.39 17.44
N VAL A 69 -2.38 -7.57 18.64
CA VAL A 69 -3.83 -7.44 18.82
C VAL A 69 -4.20 -5.97 18.75
N GLN A 70 -4.94 -5.58 17.71
CA GLN A 70 -5.45 -4.22 17.51
C GLN A 70 -6.97 -4.22 17.54
N THR A 71 -7.57 -3.42 18.41
CA THR A 71 -9.02 -3.25 18.44
C THR A 71 -9.47 -2.33 17.31
N GLY A 72 -10.53 -2.70 16.60
CA GLY A 72 -11.11 -1.88 15.53
C GLY A 72 -10.49 -2.09 14.15
N LEU A 73 -9.54 -3.02 14.01
CA LEU A 73 -9.05 -3.48 12.71
C LEU A 73 -9.46 -4.94 12.52
N ASP A 74 -10.47 -5.17 11.70
CA ASP A 74 -10.98 -6.49 11.32
C ASP A 74 -10.53 -6.81 9.89
N ILE A 75 -9.20 -6.89 9.72
CA ILE A 75 -8.55 -7.14 8.43
C ILE A 75 -7.93 -8.53 8.49
N GLU A 76 -8.42 -9.42 7.64
CA GLU A 76 -7.83 -10.75 7.46
C GLU A 76 -6.45 -10.61 6.80
N ALA A 77 -5.46 -11.29 7.34
CA ALA A 77 -4.09 -11.30 6.85
C ALA A 77 -3.52 -12.75 6.86
N PRO A 78 -2.42 -13.02 6.14
CA PRO A 78 -1.79 -14.34 6.14
C PRO A 78 -1.37 -14.79 7.55
N GLU A 79 -1.23 -16.11 7.73
CA GLU A 79 -0.87 -16.69 9.03
C GLU A 79 0.40 -16.06 9.61
N GLY A 80 0.35 -15.71 10.91
CA GLY A 80 1.46 -15.04 11.61
C GLY A 80 1.53 -13.53 11.40
N TRP A 81 0.65 -12.94 10.59
CA TRP A 81 0.57 -11.50 10.36
C TRP A 81 -0.70 -10.88 10.92
N SER A 82 -0.65 -9.58 11.20
CA SER A 82 -1.82 -8.79 11.57
C SER A 82 -1.69 -7.36 11.05
N ALA A 83 -2.82 -6.72 10.74
CA ALA A 83 -2.85 -5.27 10.54
C ALA A 83 -2.46 -4.55 11.84
N ALA A 84 -1.50 -3.65 11.77
CA ALA A 84 -1.01 -2.86 12.90
C ALA A 84 -1.71 -1.50 13.00
N TYR A 85 -1.90 -0.83 11.86
CA TYR A 85 -2.64 0.43 11.77
C TYR A 85 -3.11 0.71 10.35
N VAL A 86 -4.17 1.52 10.26
CA VAL A 86 -4.50 2.27 9.05
C VAL A 86 -4.32 3.75 9.36
N LEU A 87 -3.58 4.46 8.52
CA LEU A 87 -3.39 5.91 8.59
C LEU A 87 -4.03 6.57 7.39
N ILE A 88 -4.77 7.63 7.63
CA ILE A 88 -5.37 8.48 6.59
C ILE A 88 -4.87 9.90 6.82
N THR A 89 -4.37 10.55 5.76
CA THR A 89 -4.03 11.96 5.77
C THR A 89 -4.69 12.71 4.63
N ASP A 90 -4.91 14.01 4.81
CA ASP A 90 -5.42 14.92 3.78
C ASP A 90 -4.31 15.48 2.88
N ARG A 91 -3.32 14.63 2.57
CA ARG A 91 -2.28 14.97 1.62
C ARG A 91 -1.77 13.74 0.88
N ALA A 92 -2.02 13.65 -0.43
CA ALA A 92 -1.59 12.52 -1.25
C ALA A 92 -0.06 12.31 -1.23
N ALA A 93 0.70 13.41 -1.19
CA ALA A 93 2.16 13.37 -1.15
C ALA A 93 2.74 12.66 0.11
N ASP A 94 1.95 12.43 1.16
CA ASP A 94 2.40 11.68 2.33
C ASP A 94 2.64 10.20 2.04
N CYS A 95 2.17 9.69 0.89
CA CYS A 95 2.38 8.32 0.45
C CYS A 95 3.73 8.11 -0.25
N GLU A 96 4.39 9.19 -0.68
CA GLU A 96 5.66 9.16 -1.43
C GLU A 96 6.90 9.22 -0.50
N GLY A 97 6.72 9.60 0.77
CA GLY A 97 7.80 9.77 1.75
C GLY A 97 8.12 8.52 2.58
N PRO A 98 9.20 8.53 3.38
CA PRO A 98 9.49 7.44 4.33
C PRO A 98 8.32 7.11 5.26
N ALA A 99 8.26 5.89 5.80
CA ALA A 99 7.29 5.54 6.83
C ALA A 99 7.34 6.53 8.01
N GLY A 100 6.17 7.00 8.46
CA GLY A 100 6.05 7.95 9.57
C GLY A 100 6.35 9.42 9.25
N SER A 101 6.71 9.77 8.01
CA SER A 101 7.03 11.16 7.64
C SER A 101 5.84 12.02 7.21
N SER A 102 4.61 11.57 7.44
CA SER A 102 3.39 12.26 7.01
C SER A 102 3.29 13.67 7.59
N ARG A 103 2.98 14.65 6.74
CA ARG A 103 2.86 16.07 7.10
C ARG A 103 1.43 16.58 7.03
N GLY A 104 0.54 15.88 6.32
CA GLY A 104 -0.89 16.18 6.30
C GLY A 104 -1.53 16.00 7.67
N ARG A 105 -2.72 16.57 7.83
CA ARG A 105 -3.57 16.32 9.00
C ARG A 105 -3.99 14.86 8.97
N LYS A 106 -3.85 14.21 10.12
CA LYS A 106 -4.22 12.80 10.29
C LYS A 106 -5.70 12.71 10.63
N VAL A 107 -6.42 11.84 9.93
CA VAL A 107 -7.79 11.44 10.29
C VAL A 107 -7.71 10.28 11.28
N SER A 108 -8.47 10.35 12.37
CA SER A 108 -8.54 9.25 13.32
C SER A 108 -9.38 8.12 12.73
N VAL A 109 -8.76 7.00 12.40
CA VAL A 109 -9.48 5.79 11.95
C VAL A 109 -10.25 5.20 13.13
N THR A 110 -11.53 4.91 12.92
CA THR A 110 -12.43 4.32 13.93
C THR A 110 -12.73 2.85 13.69
N GLY A 111 -12.49 2.38 12.46
CA GLY A 111 -12.71 1.00 12.08
C GLY A 111 -12.10 0.74 10.71
N ALA A 112 -11.57 -0.46 10.49
CA ALA A 112 -11.22 -0.92 9.16
C ALA A 112 -11.58 -2.40 9.01
N THR A 113 -12.05 -2.79 7.84
CA THR A 113 -12.44 -4.16 7.51
C THR A 113 -11.90 -4.56 6.15
N GLY A 114 -11.54 -5.82 5.96
CA GLY A 114 -11.21 -6.31 4.62
C GLY A 114 -10.16 -7.42 4.63
N THR A 115 -9.42 -7.52 3.54
CA THR A 115 -8.41 -8.57 3.35
C THR A 115 -7.09 -8.00 2.86
N LEU A 116 -6.01 -8.65 3.29
CA LEU A 116 -4.66 -8.47 2.82
C LEU A 116 -4.09 -9.87 2.55
N SER A 117 -3.48 -10.06 1.39
CA SER A 117 -2.85 -11.34 1.03
C SER A 117 -1.66 -11.11 0.11
N TRP A 118 -0.80 -12.12 0.01
CA TRP A 118 0.32 -12.16 -0.91
C TRP A 118 0.78 -13.60 -1.11
N GLU A 119 1.54 -13.81 -2.16
CA GLU A 119 2.28 -15.03 -2.41
C GLU A 119 3.72 -14.86 -1.90
N ALA A 120 4.28 -15.92 -1.33
CA ALA A 120 5.70 -15.94 -1.01
C ALA A 120 6.51 -16.00 -2.31
N GLY A 121 7.48 -15.10 -2.44
CA GLY A 121 8.44 -15.10 -3.52
C GLY A 121 9.50 -16.20 -3.35
N PRO A 122 10.57 -16.18 -4.17
CA PRO A 122 11.65 -17.18 -4.12
C PRO A 122 12.45 -17.18 -2.80
N SER A 123 12.22 -16.19 -1.92
CA SER A 123 12.69 -16.19 -0.53
C SER A 123 11.61 -15.65 0.39
N ASP A 124 11.68 -16.01 1.68
CA ASP A 124 10.70 -15.58 2.71
C ASP A 124 10.63 -14.05 2.90
N TYR A 125 11.59 -13.30 2.34
CA TYR A 125 11.68 -11.84 2.40
C TYR A 125 11.12 -11.14 1.16
N VAL A 126 10.71 -11.90 0.14
CA VAL A 126 10.12 -11.38 -1.09
C VAL A 126 8.63 -11.67 -1.04
N LEU A 127 7.82 -10.61 -1.03
CA LEU A 127 6.36 -10.71 -1.08
C LEU A 127 5.90 -10.36 -2.49
N CYS A 128 5.21 -11.30 -3.15
CA CYS A 128 4.74 -11.17 -4.52
C CYS A 128 3.21 -11.17 -4.57
N ASN A 129 2.65 -10.63 -5.65
CA ASN A 129 1.20 -10.65 -5.92
C ASN A 129 0.36 -10.16 -4.73
N ILE A 130 0.86 -9.14 -4.04
CA ILE A 130 0.21 -8.53 -2.89
C ILE A 130 -1.13 -7.96 -3.35
N THR A 131 -2.17 -8.40 -2.66
CA THR A 131 -3.54 -7.97 -2.87
C THR A 131 -4.04 -7.33 -1.59
N VAL A 132 -4.60 -6.14 -1.72
CA VAL A 132 -5.25 -5.42 -0.64
C VAL A 132 -6.66 -5.05 -1.07
N ASP A 133 -7.63 -5.33 -0.21
CA ASP A 133 -9.00 -4.86 -0.32
C ASP A 133 -9.47 -4.48 1.09
N VAL A 134 -9.22 -3.23 1.47
CA VAL A 134 -9.49 -2.73 2.82
C VAL A 134 -10.33 -1.46 2.75
N THR A 135 -11.42 -1.45 3.51
CA THR A 135 -12.26 -0.27 3.72
C THR A 135 -12.02 0.28 5.11
N ALA A 136 -11.63 1.55 5.21
CA ALA A 136 -11.35 2.24 6.46
C ALA A 136 -12.35 3.38 6.70
N THR A 137 -12.78 3.53 7.95
CA THR A 137 -13.70 4.58 8.39
C THR A 137 -12.96 5.62 9.21
N GLY A 138 -13.06 6.88 8.81
CA GLY A 138 -12.51 8.02 9.53
C GLY A 138 -13.54 8.63 10.48
N ARG A 139 -13.12 9.04 11.68
CA ARG A 139 -13.96 9.77 12.62
C ARG A 139 -14.43 11.09 12.00
N GLY A 140 -15.74 11.24 11.84
CA GLY A 140 -16.34 12.46 11.32
C GLY A 140 -16.18 12.64 9.80
N GLU A 141 -15.66 11.63 9.10
CA GLU A 141 -15.69 11.58 7.64
C GLU A 141 -17.01 10.94 7.19
N PRO A 142 -17.70 11.52 6.19
CA PRO A 142 -18.97 10.99 5.70
C PRO A 142 -18.80 9.72 4.86
N GLU A 143 -17.62 9.53 4.28
CA GLU A 143 -17.32 8.44 3.34
C GLU A 143 -16.21 7.55 3.88
N ALA A 144 -16.29 6.27 3.54
CA ALA A 144 -15.24 5.32 3.84
C ALA A 144 -14.12 5.43 2.79
N HIS A 145 -12.90 5.10 3.21
CA HIS A 145 -11.71 5.15 2.39
C HIS A 145 -11.33 3.75 1.94
N HIS A 146 -11.32 3.52 0.64
CA HIS A 146 -11.04 2.21 0.07
C HIS A 146 -9.60 2.10 -0.43
N LEU A 147 -8.88 1.11 0.09
CA LEU A 147 -7.54 0.69 -0.33
C LEU A 147 -7.70 -0.60 -1.14
N PHE A 148 -7.68 -0.50 -2.47
CA PHE A 148 -7.89 -1.65 -3.35
C PHE A 148 -6.85 -1.74 -4.46
N ALA A 149 -6.04 -2.79 -4.41
CA ALA A 149 -5.08 -3.10 -5.45
C ALA A 149 -4.76 -4.59 -5.46
N THR A 150 -4.46 -5.12 -6.64
CA THR A 150 -4.01 -6.49 -6.86
C THR A 150 -2.68 -6.48 -7.60
N GLY A 151 -1.90 -7.56 -7.47
CA GLY A 151 -0.65 -7.72 -8.23
C GLY A 151 0.45 -6.73 -7.85
N LEU A 152 0.41 -6.18 -6.62
CA LEU A 152 1.50 -5.34 -6.13
C LEU A 152 2.69 -6.24 -5.75
N SER A 153 3.91 -5.80 -6.04
CA SER A 153 5.12 -6.59 -5.79
C SER A 153 6.21 -5.75 -5.16
N ILE A 154 7.04 -6.40 -4.34
CA ILE A 154 8.20 -5.77 -3.71
C ILE A 154 9.45 -6.24 -4.43
N GLY A 155 10.08 -5.33 -5.17
CA GLY A 155 11.23 -5.64 -6.02
C GLY A 155 10.85 -6.31 -7.33
N ASP A 156 11.86 -6.58 -8.15
CA ASP A 156 11.71 -7.12 -9.51
C ASP A 156 11.83 -8.65 -9.56
N ASP A 157 12.03 -9.31 -8.41
CA ASP A 157 12.30 -10.75 -8.30
C ASP A 157 11.02 -11.60 -8.21
N CYS A 158 9.85 -11.01 -8.48
CA CYS A 158 8.58 -11.72 -8.57
C CYS A 158 8.38 -12.33 -9.98
N PRO A 159 7.90 -13.58 -10.07
CA PRO A 159 7.78 -14.32 -11.33
C PRO A 159 6.70 -13.78 -12.28
#